data_AF-A0A1E4EWK2-F1
#
_entry.id   AF-A0A1E4EWK2-F1
#
_cell.length_a   1.000
_cell.length_b   1.000
_cell.length_c   1.000
_cell.angle_alpha   90.00
_cell.angle_beta   90.00
_cell.angle_gamma   90.00
#
_symmetry.space_group_name_H-M   'P 1'
#
loop_
_entity.id
_entity.type
_entity.pdbx_description
1 polymer ?
#
loop_
_entity_poly.entity_id
_entity_poly.type
_entity_poly.pdbx_seq_one_letter_code
_entity_poly.pdbx_strand_id
1 'polypeptide(L)'
;MPPQTPPPVRDRTRLAIALMCLVSLIFAFQDVFSRILGGDYPPVLIVMIRYWVFAAFVIALVARQPGGLRRAIRTKRPLTQIARGVILALEVVLMVEAFVRLGLIETHAVFSVYPLLVAALSGPVLRETVGWRRWTAIAIGFLGILVILNPGGGVISVTALLPFAAALMFALYGLLTRHVSRDDPAMVSFFWTGVSGAVAMTLIGIWDWQWLAPMDWVWMGCLCVCGMTSHYLMIRSYEMAEASALQPFGYTQLVWVSIIGVWLFGETLRPNVVVGGAIVVAAGIFTLWRQRRRSA
;
A
#
# COMPACT_ATOMS: atom_id res chain seq x y z
N MET A 1 -25.53 10.06 36.20
CA MET A 1 -24.87 10.70 35.04
C MET A 1 -25.45 10.08 33.78
N PRO A 2 -26.12 10.83 32.89
CA PRO A 2 -26.52 10.26 31.60
C PRO A 2 -25.26 9.88 30.80
N PRO A 3 -25.28 8.77 30.05
CA PRO A 3 -24.16 8.39 29.20
C PRO A 3 -23.90 9.49 28.17
N GLN A 4 -22.67 10.03 28.16
CA GLN A 4 -22.25 11.01 27.17
C GLN A 4 -22.34 10.36 25.78
N THR A 5 -23.21 10.87 24.92
CA THR A 5 -23.27 10.48 23.51
C THR A 5 -21.91 10.74 22.87
N PRO A 6 -21.27 9.73 22.25
CA PRO A 6 -19.98 9.94 21.60
C PRO A 6 -20.14 10.98 20.49
N PRO A 7 -19.12 11.84 20.26
CA PRO A 7 -19.17 12.88 19.24
C PRO A 7 -19.44 12.27 17.85
N PRO A 8 -20.10 13.00 16.95
CA PRO A 8 -20.53 12.48 15.66
C PRO A 8 -19.35 11.97 14.84
N VAL A 9 -19.44 10.72 14.36
CA VAL A 9 -18.43 9.96 13.60
C VAL A 9 -18.02 10.63 12.26
N ARG A 10 -18.72 11.70 11.86
CA ARG A 10 -18.66 12.32 10.52
C ARG A 10 -17.37 13.08 10.20
N ASP A 11 -16.67 13.62 11.21
CA ASP A 11 -15.47 14.44 11.01
C ASP A 11 -14.21 13.58 10.73
N ARG A 12 -14.08 12.45 11.45
CA ARG A 12 -12.93 11.55 11.33
C ARG A 12 -12.83 10.87 9.96
N THR A 13 -13.96 10.63 9.30
CA THR A 13 -13.96 10.00 7.96
C THR A 13 -13.41 10.94 6.89
N ARG A 14 -13.74 12.24 6.94
CA ARG A 14 -13.19 13.22 5.98
C ARG A 14 -11.68 13.37 6.14
N LEU A 15 -11.21 13.42 7.38
CA LEU A 15 -9.79 13.41 7.68
C LEU A 15 -9.11 12.14 7.15
N ALA A 16 -9.69 10.96 7.38
CA ALA A 16 -9.14 9.69 6.88
C ALA A 16 -9.01 9.67 5.34
N ILE A 17 -9.99 10.25 4.63
CA ILE A 17 -9.95 10.40 3.17
C ILE A 17 -8.83 11.35 2.76
N ALA A 18 -8.71 12.52 3.39
CA ALA A 18 -7.64 13.47 3.10
C ALA A 18 -6.25 12.86 3.35
N LEU A 19 -6.11 12.10 4.44
CA LEU A 19 -4.90 11.34 4.73
C LEU A 19 -4.61 10.30 3.64
N MET A 20 -5.61 9.57 3.15
CA MET A 20 -5.40 8.58 2.08
C MET A 20 -4.97 9.21 0.75
N CYS A 21 -5.51 10.38 0.40
CA CYS A 21 -5.04 11.14 -0.76
C CYS A 21 -3.59 11.61 -0.59
N LEU A 22 -3.23 12.09 0.61
CA LEU A 22 -1.86 12.48 0.92
C LEU A 22 -0.90 11.28 0.89
N VAL A 23 -1.32 10.13 1.43
CA VAL A 23 -0.56 8.86 1.34
C VAL A 23 -0.30 8.51 -0.12
N SER A 24 -1.31 8.59 -0.98
CA SER A 24 -1.19 8.27 -2.40
C SER A 24 -0.19 9.17 -3.12
N LEU A 25 -0.15 10.46 -2.77
CA LEU A 25 0.83 11.40 -3.30
C LEU A 25 2.25 11.09 -2.80
N ILE A 26 2.43 10.85 -1.49
CA ILE A 26 3.74 10.53 -0.90
C ILE A 26 4.26 9.20 -1.47
N PHE A 27 3.40 8.21 -1.66
CA PHE A 27 3.78 6.96 -2.31
C PHE A 27 4.24 7.20 -3.75
N ALA A 28 3.54 8.01 -4.54
CA ALA A 28 4.00 8.31 -5.90
C ALA A 28 5.42 8.92 -5.93
N PHE A 29 5.78 9.77 -4.97
CA PHE A 29 7.16 10.27 -4.82
C PHE A 29 8.13 9.20 -4.31
N GLN A 30 7.72 8.39 -3.34
CA GLN A 30 8.49 7.25 -2.85
C GLN A 30 8.89 6.31 -3.99
N ASP A 31 7.94 6.03 -4.88
CA ASP A 31 8.08 5.07 -5.98
C ASP A 31 9.15 5.54 -7.00
N VAL A 32 9.35 6.87 -7.14
CA VAL A 32 10.48 7.45 -7.90
C VAL A 32 11.82 7.01 -7.32
N PHE A 33 12.01 7.21 -6.01
CA PHE A 33 13.27 6.85 -5.35
C PHE A 33 13.51 5.35 -5.38
N SER A 34 12.45 4.56 -5.16
CA SER A 34 12.48 3.11 -5.28
C SER A 34 12.90 2.65 -6.68
N ARG A 35 12.39 3.31 -7.73
CA ARG A 35 12.78 2.98 -9.11
C ARG A 35 14.22 3.37 -9.43
N ILE A 36 14.65 4.57 -9.04
CA ILE A 36 16.02 5.04 -9.26
C ILE A 36 16.99 4.03 -8.62
N LEU A 37 16.78 3.72 -7.35
CA LEU A 37 17.61 2.75 -6.64
C LEU A 37 17.49 1.33 -7.21
N GLY A 38 16.29 0.90 -7.61
CA GLY A 38 16.06 -0.44 -8.16
C GLY A 38 16.79 -0.69 -9.48
N GLY A 39 17.12 0.37 -10.23
CA GLY A 39 17.90 0.25 -11.45
C GLY A 39 19.35 -0.20 -11.21
N ASP A 40 19.91 0.13 -10.05
CA ASP A 40 21.33 -0.06 -9.73
C ASP A 40 21.57 -1.09 -8.60
N TYR A 41 20.55 -1.36 -7.77
CA TYR A 41 20.67 -2.22 -6.58
C TYR A 41 19.55 -3.28 -6.52
N PRO A 42 19.82 -4.50 -6.01
CA PRO A 42 18.81 -5.51 -5.79
C PRO A 42 17.65 -4.99 -4.95
N PRO A 43 16.39 -5.26 -5.33
CA PRO A 43 15.21 -4.85 -4.56
C PRO A 43 15.26 -5.28 -3.09
N VAL A 44 15.77 -6.48 -2.82
CA VAL A 44 15.88 -7.04 -1.46
C VAL A 44 16.77 -6.15 -0.58
N LEU A 45 17.91 -5.67 -1.11
CA LEU A 45 18.81 -4.76 -0.39
C LEU A 45 18.11 -3.43 -0.06
N ILE A 46 17.46 -2.83 -1.04
CA ILE A 46 16.77 -1.54 -0.90
C ILE A 46 15.72 -1.63 0.21
N VAL A 47 14.91 -2.70 0.17
CA VAL A 47 13.85 -2.92 1.16
C VAL A 47 14.43 -3.28 2.52
N MET A 48 15.51 -4.04 2.58
CA MET A 48 16.20 -4.35 3.84
C MET A 48 16.69 -3.08 4.55
N ILE A 49 17.42 -2.19 3.85
CA ILE A 49 17.87 -0.92 4.42
C ILE A 49 16.67 -0.07 4.86
N ARG A 50 15.65 0.05 4.00
CA ARG A 50 14.40 0.77 4.32
C ARG A 50 13.78 0.29 5.63
N TYR A 51 13.71 -1.02 5.84
CA TYR A 51 13.13 -1.58 7.06
C TYR A 51 14.07 -1.49 8.27
N TRP A 52 15.39 -1.53 8.09
CA TRP A 52 16.34 -1.24 9.18
C TRP A 52 16.18 0.18 9.70
N VAL A 53 16.12 1.18 8.80
CA VAL A 53 15.87 2.57 9.18
C VAL A 53 14.51 2.72 9.83
N PHE A 54 13.47 2.06 9.30
CA PHE A 54 12.14 2.07 9.90
C PHE A 54 12.16 1.48 11.31
N ALA A 55 12.70 0.28 11.52
CA ALA A 55 12.81 -0.34 12.83
C ALA A 55 13.59 0.55 13.82
N ALA A 56 14.75 1.07 13.42
CA ALA A 56 15.55 1.96 14.25
C ALA A 56 14.77 3.22 14.64
N PHE A 57 14.12 3.87 13.67
CA PHE A 57 13.30 5.06 13.90
C PHE A 57 12.14 4.78 14.86
N VAL A 58 11.35 3.73 14.61
CA VAL A 58 10.17 3.45 15.42
C VAL A 58 10.52 2.98 16.82
N ILE A 59 11.61 2.22 16.99
CA ILE A 59 12.14 1.85 18.31
C ILE A 59 12.56 3.12 19.07
N ALA A 60 13.34 4.00 18.44
CA ALA A 60 13.78 5.25 19.06
C ALA A 60 12.59 6.17 19.41
N LEU A 61 11.60 6.28 18.53
CA LEU A 61 10.40 7.07 18.74
C LEU A 61 9.59 6.55 19.93
N VAL A 62 9.31 5.25 19.96
CA VAL A 62 8.53 4.61 21.02
C VAL A 62 9.26 4.62 22.36
N ALA A 63 10.58 4.43 22.37
CA ALA A 63 11.38 4.46 23.61
C ALA A 63 11.24 5.80 24.35
N ARG A 64 10.95 6.90 23.64
CA ARG A 64 10.75 8.24 24.18
C ARG A 64 9.29 8.55 24.55
N GLN A 65 8.34 7.65 24.28
CA GLN A 65 6.92 7.85 24.59
C GLN A 65 6.55 7.33 25.99
N PRO A 66 5.49 7.87 26.63
CA PRO A 66 4.99 7.36 27.91
C PRO A 66 4.59 5.87 27.83
N GLY A 67 5.24 5.05 28.65
CA GLY A 67 5.10 3.58 28.67
C GLY A 67 6.15 2.83 27.82
N GLY A 68 6.95 3.55 27.04
CA GLY A 68 8.12 3.04 26.32
C GLY A 68 7.85 1.82 25.44
N LEU A 69 8.89 1.01 25.26
CA LEU A 69 8.85 -0.21 24.44
C LEU A 69 7.82 -1.24 24.95
N ARG A 70 7.62 -1.31 26.27
CA ARG A 70 6.66 -2.22 26.90
C ARG A 70 5.23 -1.98 26.40
N ARG A 71 4.85 -0.72 26.18
CA ARG A 71 3.54 -0.36 25.65
C ARG A 71 3.41 -0.71 24.16
N ALA A 72 4.47 -0.51 23.36
CA ALA A 72 4.41 -0.80 21.93
C ALA A 72 4.41 -2.29 21.59
N ILE A 73 5.06 -3.13 22.40
CA ILE A 73 5.06 -4.58 22.21
C ILE A 73 3.71 -5.19 22.62
N ARG A 74 2.93 -4.52 23.47
CA ARG A 74 1.64 -5.03 23.95
C ARG A 74 0.58 -4.99 22.84
N THR A 75 0.38 -6.13 22.19
CA THR A 75 -0.69 -6.38 21.21
C THR A 75 -1.51 -7.60 21.63
N LYS A 76 -2.81 -7.59 21.33
CA LYS A 76 -3.66 -8.78 21.47
C LYS A 76 -3.53 -9.75 20.27
N ARG A 77 -2.87 -9.32 19.19
CA ARG A 77 -2.83 -10.01 17.89
C ARG A 77 -1.41 -10.09 17.33
N PRO A 78 -0.44 -10.64 18.07
CA PRO A 78 0.98 -10.63 17.66
C PRO A 78 1.21 -11.30 16.31
N LEU A 79 0.56 -12.45 16.04
CA LEU A 79 0.70 -13.15 14.76
C LEU A 79 0.20 -12.31 13.58
N THR A 80 -0.93 -11.60 13.74
CA THR A 80 -1.46 -10.72 12.68
C THR A 80 -0.56 -9.49 12.48
N GLN A 81 0.00 -8.95 13.56
CA GLN A 81 0.94 -7.83 13.50
C GLN A 81 2.23 -8.22 12.75
N ILE A 82 2.80 -9.39 13.03
CA ILE A 82 3.96 -9.94 12.34
C ILE A 82 3.62 -10.22 10.87
N ALA A 83 2.55 -10.99 10.61
CA ALA A 83 2.16 -11.34 9.25
C ALA A 83 1.95 -10.09 8.37
N ARG A 84 1.33 -9.06 8.92
CA ARG A 84 1.13 -7.79 8.21
C ARG A 84 2.46 -7.12 7.84
N GLY A 85 3.41 -7.02 8.77
CA GLY A 85 4.70 -6.38 8.48
C GLY A 85 5.55 -7.18 7.49
N VAL A 86 5.52 -8.52 7.58
CA VAL A 86 6.22 -9.40 6.63
C VAL A 86 5.60 -9.33 5.24
N ILE A 87 4.28 -9.42 5.13
CA ILE A 87 3.58 -9.30 3.84
C ILE A 87 3.88 -7.95 3.19
N LEU A 88 3.87 -6.85 3.96
CA LEU A 88 4.23 -5.54 3.40
C LEU A 88 5.68 -5.50 2.93
N ALA A 89 6.63 -6.05 3.69
CA ALA A 89 8.04 -6.04 3.30
C ALA A 89 8.27 -6.79 1.98
N LEU A 90 7.69 -7.99 1.85
CA LEU A 90 7.78 -8.79 0.64
C LEU A 90 7.05 -8.15 -0.55
N GLU A 91 5.91 -7.50 -0.30
CA GLU A 91 5.16 -6.77 -1.32
C GLU A 91 5.99 -5.65 -1.94
N VAL A 92 6.67 -4.86 -1.11
CA VAL A 92 7.55 -3.78 -1.59
C VAL A 92 8.69 -4.32 -2.44
N VAL A 93 9.25 -5.50 -2.11
CA VAL A 93 10.28 -6.15 -2.96
C VAL A 93 9.72 -6.43 -4.36
N LEU A 94 8.51 -6.99 -4.45
CA LEU A 94 7.87 -7.25 -5.74
C LEU A 94 7.55 -5.97 -6.52
N MET A 95 7.16 -4.89 -5.83
CA MET A 95 6.90 -3.60 -6.48
C MET A 95 8.17 -2.97 -7.03
N VAL A 96 9.27 -2.96 -6.27
CA VAL A 96 10.55 -2.44 -6.76
C VAL A 96 11.03 -3.25 -7.97
N GLU A 97 10.93 -4.58 -7.92
CA GLU A 97 11.25 -5.45 -9.06
C GLU A 97 10.37 -5.14 -10.29
N ALA A 98 9.08 -4.90 -10.08
CA ALA A 98 8.16 -4.54 -11.15
C ALA A 98 8.50 -3.16 -11.76
N PHE A 99 8.88 -2.17 -10.96
CA PHE A 99 9.28 -0.84 -11.46
C PHE A 99 10.47 -0.91 -12.42
N VAL A 100 11.43 -1.78 -12.13
CA VAL A 100 12.63 -1.97 -12.97
C VAL A 100 12.26 -2.68 -14.28
N ARG A 101 11.38 -3.69 -14.22
CA ARG A 101 11.03 -4.52 -15.39
C ARG A 101 9.97 -3.91 -16.30
N LEU A 102 9.00 -3.19 -15.75
CA LEU A 102 7.82 -2.70 -16.47
C LEU A 102 7.77 -1.17 -16.54
N GLY A 103 8.48 -0.47 -15.66
CA GLY A 103 8.29 0.95 -15.43
C GLY A 103 7.18 1.26 -14.43
N LEU A 104 7.04 2.53 -14.08
CA LEU A 104 6.12 3.00 -13.06
C LEU A 104 4.66 2.92 -13.51
N ILE A 105 4.35 3.41 -14.71
CA ILE A 105 2.97 3.53 -15.21
C ILE A 105 2.34 2.15 -15.37
N GLU A 106 3.02 1.22 -16.04
CA GLU A 106 2.47 -0.11 -16.30
C GLU A 106 2.33 -0.92 -15.00
N THR A 107 3.33 -0.85 -14.11
CA THR A 107 3.26 -1.47 -12.78
C THR A 107 2.05 -0.96 -12.00
N HIS A 108 1.86 0.36 -11.91
CA HIS A 108 0.76 0.93 -11.14
C HIS A 108 -0.61 0.72 -11.80
N ALA A 109 -0.67 0.62 -13.13
CA ALA A 109 -1.91 0.30 -13.82
C ALA A 109 -2.42 -1.09 -13.41
N VAL A 110 -1.55 -2.10 -13.38
CA VAL A 110 -1.92 -3.44 -12.89
C VAL A 110 -2.18 -3.40 -11.38
N PHE A 111 -1.31 -2.75 -10.61
CA PHE A 111 -1.43 -2.65 -9.16
C PHE A 111 -2.75 -1.99 -8.72
N SER A 112 -3.32 -1.11 -9.55
CA SER A 112 -4.59 -0.43 -9.30
C SER A 112 -5.80 -1.36 -9.10
N VAL A 113 -5.66 -2.68 -9.29
CA VAL A 113 -6.68 -3.64 -8.86
C VAL A 113 -6.78 -3.76 -7.33
N TYR A 114 -5.74 -3.43 -6.56
CA TYR A 114 -5.73 -3.64 -5.10
C TYR A 114 -6.97 -3.08 -4.37
N PRO A 115 -7.54 -1.90 -4.71
CA PRO A 115 -8.75 -1.38 -4.07
C PRO A 115 -9.96 -2.30 -4.29
N LEU A 116 -10.06 -2.94 -5.46
CA LEU A 116 -11.07 -3.97 -5.75
C LEU A 116 -10.81 -5.26 -4.99
N LEU A 117 -9.55 -5.67 -4.84
CA LEU A 117 -9.19 -6.84 -4.04
C LEU A 117 -9.53 -6.64 -2.57
N VAL A 118 -9.22 -5.48 -1.99
CA VAL A 118 -9.66 -5.12 -0.64
C VAL A 118 -11.18 -5.17 -0.57
N ALA A 119 -11.86 -4.67 -1.59
CA ALA A 119 -13.32 -4.69 -1.63
C ALA A 119 -13.93 -6.10 -1.69
N ALA A 120 -13.30 -7.02 -2.42
CA ALA A 120 -13.70 -8.41 -2.51
C ALA A 120 -13.43 -9.17 -1.20
N LEU A 121 -12.25 -8.95 -0.63
CA LEU A 121 -11.74 -9.69 0.52
C LEU A 121 -12.20 -9.10 1.87
N SER A 122 -12.81 -7.91 1.89
CA SER A 122 -13.32 -7.32 3.13
C SER A 122 -14.45 -8.12 3.76
N GLY A 123 -15.25 -8.82 2.94
CA GLY A 123 -16.26 -9.74 3.42
C GLY A 123 -15.70 -10.88 4.29
N PRO A 124 -14.86 -11.78 3.74
CA PRO A 124 -14.31 -12.89 4.50
C PRO A 124 -13.37 -12.45 5.65
N VAL A 125 -12.54 -11.40 5.44
CA VAL A 125 -11.52 -11.00 6.42
C VAL A 125 -12.07 -10.12 7.54
N LEU A 126 -12.93 -9.15 7.20
CA LEU A 126 -13.45 -8.15 8.15
C LEU A 126 -14.91 -8.39 8.57
N ARG A 127 -15.59 -9.36 7.95
CA ARG A 127 -17.03 -9.64 8.07
C ARG A 127 -17.91 -8.49 7.57
N GLU A 128 -17.44 -7.76 6.57
CA GLU A 128 -18.23 -6.72 5.89
C GLU A 128 -19.25 -7.34 4.91
N THR A 129 -20.37 -6.66 4.65
CA THR A 129 -21.36 -7.18 3.68
C THR A 129 -21.00 -6.74 2.25
N VAL A 130 -20.79 -7.73 1.36
CA VAL A 130 -20.45 -7.49 -0.05
C VAL A 130 -21.67 -7.83 -0.92
N GLY A 131 -22.33 -6.81 -1.47
CA GLY A 131 -23.50 -7.00 -2.35
C GLY A 131 -23.13 -7.41 -3.78
N TRP A 132 -24.07 -8.02 -4.51
CA TRP A 132 -23.88 -8.52 -5.88
C TRP A 132 -23.30 -7.48 -6.86
N ARG A 133 -23.71 -6.21 -6.74
CA ARG A 133 -23.20 -5.11 -7.59
C ARG A 133 -21.71 -4.86 -7.40
N ARG A 134 -21.20 -5.08 -6.19
CA ARG A 134 -19.77 -4.95 -5.87
C ARG A 134 -18.99 -6.07 -6.53
N TRP A 135 -19.53 -7.30 -6.49
CA TRP A 135 -18.98 -8.43 -7.25
C TRP A 135 -18.96 -8.18 -8.76
N THR A 136 -20.01 -7.57 -9.33
CA THR A 136 -20.01 -7.18 -10.74
C THR A 136 -18.90 -6.16 -11.05
N ALA A 137 -18.71 -5.14 -10.19
CA ALA A 137 -17.65 -4.16 -10.38
C ALA A 137 -16.25 -4.78 -10.26
N ILE A 138 -16.06 -5.71 -9.31
CA ILE A 138 -14.81 -6.47 -9.18
C ILE A 138 -14.54 -7.25 -10.47
N ALA A 139 -15.54 -7.98 -11.00
CA ALA A 139 -15.40 -8.70 -12.26
C ALA A 139 -15.05 -7.79 -13.44
N ILE A 140 -15.70 -6.62 -13.56
CA ILE A 140 -15.38 -5.62 -14.60
C ILE A 140 -13.95 -5.09 -14.44
N GLY A 141 -13.50 -4.83 -13.21
CA GLY A 141 -12.13 -4.40 -12.98
C GLY A 141 -11.09 -5.46 -13.37
N PHE A 142 -11.38 -6.75 -13.14
CA PHE A 142 -10.55 -7.83 -13.66
C PHE A 142 -10.47 -7.84 -15.20
N LEU A 143 -11.56 -7.51 -15.91
CA LEU A 143 -11.51 -7.32 -17.36
C LEU A 143 -10.58 -6.16 -17.75
N GLY A 144 -10.60 -5.06 -16.97
CA GLY A 144 -9.66 -3.95 -17.15
C GLY A 144 -8.20 -4.40 -17.04
N ILE A 145 -7.87 -5.28 -16.10
CA ILE A 145 -6.53 -5.88 -15.99
C ILE A 145 -6.19 -6.69 -17.25
N LEU A 146 -7.11 -7.52 -17.76
CA LEU A 146 -6.86 -8.28 -18.99
C LEU A 146 -6.57 -7.35 -20.18
N VAL A 147 -7.21 -6.18 -20.25
CA VAL A 147 -6.90 -5.15 -21.26
C VAL A 147 -5.50 -4.59 -21.05
N ILE A 148 -5.10 -4.26 -19.81
CA ILE A 148 -3.74 -3.77 -19.50
C ILE A 148 -2.70 -4.81 -19.94
N LEU A 149 -2.90 -6.06 -19.56
CA LEU A 149 -1.98 -7.17 -19.84
C LEU A 149 -1.84 -7.48 -21.33
N ASN A 150 -2.80 -7.07 -22.16
CA ASN A 150 -2.83 -7.30 -23.60
C ASN A 150 -2.37 -8.72 -24.01
N PRO A 151 -3.07 -9.78 -23.56
CA PRO A 151 -2.62 -11.17 -23.70
C PRO A 151 -2.47 -11.64 -25.14
N GLY A 152 -3.02 -10.92 -26.13
CA GLY A 152 -2.90 -11.24 -27.55
C GLY A 152 -1.67 -10.64 -28.25
N GLY A 153 -0.88 -9.79 -27.57
CA GLY A 153 0.28 -9.11 -28.15
C GLY A 153 1.60 -9.89 -28.11
N GLY A 154 1.62 -11.08 -27.48
CA GLY A 154 2.81 -11.91 -27.27
C GLY A 154 2.63 -12.90 -26.11
N VAL A 155 3.73 -13.54 -25.66
CA VAL A 155 3.75 -14.37 -24.44
C VAL A 155 3.21 -13.53 -23.29
N ILE A 156 2.19 -14.02 -22.54
CA ILE A 156 1.75 -13.37 -21.29
C ILE A 156 3.00 -13.06 -20.50
N SER A 157 3.32 -11.77 -20.35
CA SER A 157 4.56 -11.40 -19.72
C SER A 157 4.46 -11.79 -18.27
N VAL A 158 5.15 -12.87 -17.88
CA VAL A 158 5.21 -13.39 -16.50
C VAL A 158 5.57 -12.26 -15.52
N THR A 159 6.26 -11.23 -15.99
CA THR A 159 6.58 -10.01 -15.23
C THR A 159 5.35 -9.24 -14.75
N ALA A 160 4.22 -9.28 -15.46
CA ALA A 160 3.00 -8.60 -15.05
C ALA A 160 2.24 -9.31 -13.91
N LEU A 161 2.63 -10.55 -13.58
CA LEU A 161 2.18 -11.21 -12.35
C LEU A 161 2.78 -10.56 -11.09
N LEU A 162 3.93 -9.89 -11.20
CA LEU A 162 4.57 -9.20 -10.07
C LEU A 162 3.68 -8.11 -9.47
N PRO A 163 3.22 -7.08 -10.22
CA PRO A 163 2.33 -6.06 -9.67
C PRO A 163 0.97 -6.59 -9.22
N PHE A 164 0.47 -7.66 -9.85
CA PHE A 164 -0.78 -8.29 -9.41
C PHE A 164 -0.61 -9.01 -8.06
N ALA A 165 0.47 -9.77 -7.88
CA ALA A 165 0.80 -10.40 -6.61
C ALA A 165 1.03 -9.34 -5.52
N ALA A 166 1.76 -8.26 -5.84
CA ALA A 166 1.93 -7.13 -4.95
C ALA A 166 0.58 -6.48 -4.56
N ALA A 167 -0.33 -6.27 -5.51
CA ALA A 167 -1.66 -5.74 -5.23
C ALA A 167 -2.47 -6.62 -4.27
N LEU A 168 -2.38 -7.95 -4.42
CA LEU A 168 -3.02 -8.89 -3.50
C LEU A 168 -2.41 -8.80 -2.10
N MET A 169 -1.09 -8.76 -2.00
CA MET A 169 -0.37 -8.64 -0.73
C MET A 169 -0.68 -7.31 -0.04
N PHE A 170 -0.73 -6.21 -0.80
CA PHE A 170 -1.08 -4.89 -0.30
C PHE A 170 -2.55 -4.83 0.15
N ALA A 171 -3.45 -5.48 -0.58
CA ALA A 171 -4.86 -5.60 -0.16
C ALA A 171 -5.01 -6.37 1.15
N LEU A 172 -4.31 -7.50 1.30
CA LEU A 172 -4.26 -8.26 2.55
C LEU A 172 -3.66 -7.43 3.68
N TYR A 173 -2.55 -6.73 3.43
CA TYR A 173 -1.94 -5.80 4.38
C TYR A 173 -2.95 -4.75 4.88
N GLY A 174 -3.68 -4.10 3.97
CA GLY A 174 -4.68 -3.08 4.33
C GLY A 174 -5.83 -3.65 5.17
N LEU A 175 -6.33 -4.82 4.79
CA LEU A 175 -7.38 -5.53 5.54
C LEU A 175 -6.91 -5.95 6.94
N LEU A 176 -5.71 -6.52 7.05
CA LEU A 176 -5.12 -6.89 8.34
C LEU A 176 -4.85 -5.65 9.20
N THR A 177 -4.43 -4.53 8.59
CA THR A 177 -4.27 -3.24 9.28
C THR A 177 -5.59 -2.79 9.90
N ARG A 178 -6.67 -2.81 9.12
CA ARG A 178 -8.00 -2.45 9.60
C ARG A 178 -8.52 -3.44 10.65
N HIS A 179 -8.15 -4.71 10.54
CA HIS A 179 -8.55 -5.73 11.49
C HIS A 179 -7.93 -5.49 12.87
N VAL A 180 -6.60 -5.27 12.93
CA VAL A 180 -5.91 -5.02 14.19
C VAL A 180 -6.17 -3.63 14.76
N SER A 181 -6.55 -2.64 13.93
CA SER A 181 -6.90 -1.30 14.43
C SER A 181 -8.12 -1.27 15.36
N ARG A 182 -8.88 -2.37 15.45
CA ARG A 182 -9.96 -2.55 16.43
C ARG A 182 -9.44 -2.78 17.86
N ASP A 183 -8.21 -3.28 18.00
CA ASP A 183 -7.63 -3.68 19.28
C ASP A 183 -6.35 -2.91 19.64
N ASP A 184 -5.53 -2.58 18.63
CA ASP A 184 -4.23 -1.98 18.81
C ASP A 184 -4.18 -0.54 18.26
N PRO A 185 -3.63 0.43 19.01
CA PRO A 185 -3.40 1.77 18.52
C PRO A 185 -2.48 1.80 17.29
N ALA A 186 -2.60 2.84 16.46
CA ALA A 186 -1.75 3.01 15.28
C ALA A 186 -0.25 2.93 15.57
N MET A 187 0.24 3.47 16.70
CA MET A 187 1.65 3.41 17.07
C MET A 187 2.14 1.97 17.37
N VAL A 188 1.31 1.12 17.97
CA VAL A 188 1.62 -0.31 18.17
C VAL A 188 1.75 -0.98 16.80
N SER A 189 0.78 -0.73 15.91
CA SER A 189 0.84 -1.25 14.54
C SER A 189 2.07 -0.75 13.78
N PHE A 190 2.43 0.53 13.91
CA PHE A 190 3.60 1.11 13.26
C PHE A 190 4.89 0.45 13.75
N PHE A 191 5.01 0.23 15.07
CA PHE A 191 6.14 -0.49 15.68
C PHE A 191 6.29 -1.90 15.13
N TRP A 192 5.22 -2.71 15.17
CA TRP A 192 5.28 -4.09 14.69
C TRP A 192 5.55 -4.17 13.19
N THR A 193 5.04 -3.25 12.38
CA THR A 193 5.31 -3.20 10.94
C THR A 193 6.80 -3.01 10.66
N GLY A 194 7.42 -2.01 11.30
CA GLY A 194 8.85 -1.73 11.12
C GLY A 194 9.73 -2.89 11.61
N VAL A 195 9.48 -3.39 12.82
CA VAL A 195 10.32 -4.43 13.44
C VAL A 195 10.20 -5.77 12.74
N SER A 196 8.97 -6.25 12.46
CA SER A 196 8.79 -7.57 11.82
C SER A 196 9.30 -7.57 10.37
N GLY A 197 9.09 -6.47 9.63
CA GLY A 197 9.65 -6.32 8.29
C GLY A 197 11.17 -6.27 8.30
N ALA A 198 11.80 -5.56 9.26
CA ALA A 198 13.25 -5.55 9.41
C ALA A 198 13.83 -6.93 9.68
N VAL A 199 13.22 -7.69 10.60
CA VAL A 199 13.64 -9.06 10.90
C VAL A 199 13.53 -9.94 9.65
N ALA A 200 12.38 -9.93 8.97
CA ALA A 200 12.16 -10.75 7.78
C ALA A 200 13.14 -10.40 6.65
N MET A 201 13.32 -9.12 6.35
CA MET A 201 14.22 -8.69 5.29
C MET A 201 15.69 -8.94 5.62
N THR A 202 16.08 -8.90 6.90
CA THR A 202 17.43 -9.29 7.31
C THR A 202 17.66 -10.78 7.05
N LEU A 203 16.71 -11.64 7.40
CA LEU A 203 16.82 -13.08 7.19
C LEU A 203 16.94 -13.45 5.70
N ILE A 204 16.32 -12.66 4.83
CA ILE A 204 16.35 -12.88 3.37
C ILE A 204 17.61 -12.25 2.75
N GLY A 205 17.90 -11.00 3.08
CA GLY A 205 18.79 -10.14 2.30
C GLY A 205 20.19 -9.92 2.86
N ILE A 206 20.51 -10.40 4.07
CA ILE A 206 21.82 -10.13 4.69
C ILE A 206 22.99 -10.64 3.85
N TRP A 207 22.78 -11.70 3.07
CA TRP A 207 23.79 -12.29 2.20
C TRP A 207 24.02 -11.51 0.90
N ASP A 208 23.08 -10.66 0.52
CA ASP A 208 23.13 -9.83 -0.69
C ASP A 208 23.57 -8.38 -0.38
N TRP A 209 24.27 -8.17 0.74
CA TRP A 209 24.74 -6.84 1.12
C TRP A 209 25.75 -6.29 0.11
N GLN A 210 25.46 -5.09 -0.38
CA GLN A 210 26.40 -4.29 -1.15
C GLN A 210 26.35 -2.83 -0.74
N TRP A 211 27.46 -2.13 -0.96
CA TRP A 211 27.58 -0.72 -0.62
C TRP A 211 26.87 0.15 -1.66
N LEU A 212 26.01 1.06 -1.18
CA LEU A 212 25.46 2.11 -2.02
C LEU A 212 26.53 3.17 -2.29
N ALA A 213 26.52 3.70 -3.52
CA ALA A 213 27.30 4.87 -3.87
C ALA A 213 26.93 6.05 -2.94
N PRO A 214 27.88 6.95 -2.62
CA PRO A 214 27.65 8.04 -1.67
C PRO A 214 26.42 8.90 -1.98
N MET A 215 26.14 9.17 -3.26
CA MET A 215 25.00 9.96 -3.68
C MET A 215 23.66 9.24 -3.46
N ASP A 216 23.64 7.91 -3.57
CA ASP A 216 22.42 7.11 -3.48
C ASP A 216 21.89 7.00 -2.05
N TRP A 217 22.72 7.30 -1.06
CA TRP A 217 22.27 7.48 0.32
C TRP A 217 21.27 8.63 0.48
N VAL A 218 21.34 9.66 -0.38
CA VAL A 218 20.34 10.74 -0.39
C VAL A 218 18.98 10.20 -0.83
N TRP A 219 18.94 9.46 -1.95
CA TRP A 219 17.72 8.82 -2.44
C TRP A 219 17.17 7.79 -1.45
N MET A 220 18.06 6.99 -0.83
CA MET A 220 17.69 6.04 0.21
C MET A 220 17.09 6.74 1.44
N GLY A 221 17.66 7.88 1.86
CA GLY A 221 17.11 8.70 2.94
C GLY A 221 15.71 9.21 2.62
N CYS A 222 15.51 9.78 1.42
CA CYS A 222 14.19 10.23 0.95
C CYS A 222 13.18 9.07 0.90
N LEU A 223 13.57 7.92 0.35
CA LEU A 223 12.77 6.69 0.33
C LEU A 223 12.33 6.27 1.73
N CYS A 224 13.26 6.24 2.69
CA CYS A 224 12.95 5.86 4.08
C CYS A 224 11.95 6.83 4.73
N VAL A 225 12.16 8.15 4.59
CA VAL A 225 11.28 9.17 5.17
C VAL A 225 9.89 9.13 4.55
N CYS A 226 9.80 9.05 3.21
CA CYS A 226 8.52 8.95 2.51
C CYS A 226 7.78 7.67 2.90
N GLY A 227 8.47 6.52 2.95
CA GLY A 227 7.86 5.25 3.32
C GLY A 227 7.36 5.20 4.75
N MET A 228 8.16 5.64 5.72
CA MET A 228 7.71 5.70 7.13
C MET A 228 6.50 6.63 7.29
N THR A 229 6.56 7.82 6.69
CA THR A 229 5.49 8.82 6.79
C THR A 229 4.19 8.30 6.18
N SER A 230 4.24 7.84 4.93
CA SER A 230 3.06 7.33 4.21
C SER A 230 2.44 6.11 4.91
N HIS A 231 3.24 5.14 5.35
CA HIS A 231 2.69 3.98 6.07
C HIS A 231 2.11 4.35 7.43
N TYR A 232 2.71 5.30 8.16
CA TYR A 232 2.10 5.79 9.39
C TYR A 232 0.74 6.46 9.13
N LEU A 233 0.67 7.38 8.17
CA LEU A 233 -0.57 8.06 7.80
C LEU A 233 -1.64 7.07 7.30
N MET A 234 -1.25 6.05 6.55
CA MET A 234 -2.14 5.00 6.09
C MET A 234 -2.70 4.19 7.27
N ILE A 235 -1.85 3.76 8.22
CA ILE A 235 -2.31 3.06 9.43
C ILE A 235 -3.28 3.94 10.22
N ARG A 236 -2.99 5.24 10.37
CA ARG A 236 -3.89 6.20 11.02
C ARG A 236 -5.23 6.33 10.29
N SER A 237 -5.23 6.33 8.96
CA SER A 237 -6.47 6.37 8.17
C SER A 237 -7.35 5.13 8.43
N TYR A 238 -6.76 3.92 8.49
CA TYR A 238 -7.47 2.68 8.79
C TYR A 238 -7.93 2.54 10.25
N GLU A 239 -7.40 3.36 11.16
CA GLU A 239 -7.93 3.50 12.53
C GLU A 239 -9.19 4.39 12.54
N MET A 240 -9.29 5.34 11.60
CA MET A 240 -10.37 6.34 11.56
C MET A 240 -11.57 5.93 10.70
N ALA A 241 -11.38 5.08 9.68
CA ALA A 241 -12.43 4.68 8.75
C ALA A 241 -12.31 3.21 8.30
N GLU A 242 -13.40 2.68 7.74
CA GLU A 242 -13.42 1.34 7.15
C GLU A 242 -12.50 1.25 5.93
N ALA A 243 -11.87 0.09 5.73
CA ALA A 243 -10.94 -0.10 4.63
C ALA A 243 -11.62 0.17 3.28
N SER A 244 -12.82 -0.39 3.10
CA SER A 244 -13.66 -0.24 1.90
C SER A 244 -14.01 1.22 1.57
N ALA A 245 -14.16 2.09 2.57
CA ALA A 245 -14.46 3.50 2.37
C ALA A 245 -13.24 4.30 1.88
N LEU A 246 -12.02 3.86 2.20
CA LEU A 246 -10.77 4.54 1.84
C LEU A 246 -10.20 4.09 0.50
N GLN A 247 -10.46 2.83 0.11
CA GLN A 247 -9.91 2.21 -1.10
C GLN A 247 -10.02 3.07 -2.38
N PRO A 248 -11.15 3.74 -2.67
CA PRO A 248 -11.29 4.48 -3.93
C PRO A 248 -10.37 5.69 -4.03
N PHE A 249 -9.84 6.18 -2.91
CA PHE A 249 -8.85 7.27 -2.91
C PHE A 249 -7.45 6.78 -3.26
N GLY A 250 -7.20 5.47 -3.12
CA GLY A 250 -5.98 4.82 -3.58
C GLY A 250 -5.73 4.93 -5.08
N TYR A 251 -6.80 5.06 -5.89
CA TYR A 251 -6.68 5.28 -7.34
C TYR A 251 -5.96 6.57 -7.71
N THR A 252 -5.94 7.56 -6.80
CA THR A 252 -5.23 8.82 -7.06
C THR A 252 -3.73 8.62 -7.23
N GLN A 253 -3.15 7.55 -6.65
CA GLN A 253 -1.73 7.22 -6.84
C GLN A 253 -1.39 6.96 -8.31
N LEU A 254 -2.25 6.25 -9.06
CA LEU A 254 -2.02 5.99 -10.49
C LEU A 254 -1.91 7.30 -11.30
N VAL A 255 -2.70 8.31 -10.94
CA VAL A 255 -2.66 9.62 -11.61
C VAL A 255 -1.31 10.30 -11.35
N TRP A 256 -0.89 10.38 -10.09
CA TRP A 256 0.38 10.99 -9.71
C TRP A 256 1.57 10.26 -10.34
N VAL A 257 1.57 8.94 -10.25
CA VAL A 257 2.60 8.09 -10.87
C VAL A 257 2.63 8.27 -12.38
N SER A 258 1.48 8.44 -13.04
CA SER A 258 1.44 8.68 -14.50
C SER A 258 2.05 10.02 -14.88
N ILE A 259 1.74 11.08 -14.15
CA ILE A 259 2.35 12.39 -14.36
C ILE A 259 3.87 12.31 -14.18
N ILE A 260 4.31 11.72 -13.07
CA ILE A 260 5.72 11.56 -12.72
C ILE A 260 6.45 10.66 -13.74
N GLY A 261 5.87 9.54 -14.13
CA GLY A 261 6.45 8.58 -15.08
C GLY A 261 6.70 9.20 -16.44
N VAL A 262 5.75 9.99 -16.95
CA VAL A 262 5.92 10.73 -18.21
C VAL A 262 7.00 11.80 -18.07
N TRP A 263 6.95 12.62 -17.00
CA TRP A 263 7.82 13.79 -16.86
C TRP A 263 9.27 13.45 -16.51
N LEU A 264 9.48 12.54 -15.57
CA LEU A 264 10.83 12.22 -15.06
C LEU A 264 11.48 11.08 -15.83
N PHE A 265 10.71 10.11 -16.29
CA PHE A 265 11.24 8.88 -16.90
C PHE A 265 10.91 8.74 -18.39
N GLY A 266 10.21 9.71 -18.98
CA GLY A 266 9.84 9.68 -20.40
C GLY A 266 8.94 8.50 -20.78
N GLU A 267 8.19 7.96 -19.83
CA GLU A 267 7.32 6.80 -20.09
C GLU A 267 6.17 7.15 -21.03
N THR A 268 5.80 6.18 -21.85
CA THR A 268 4.69 6.33 -22.80
C THR A 268 3.41 5.72 -22.23
N LEU A 269 2.32 6.49 -22.27
CA LEU A 269 0.99 6.00 -21.92
C LEU A 269 0.42 5.18 -23.07
N ARG A 270 0.67 3.87 -23.05
CA ARG A 270 0.17 2.96 -24.08
C ARG A 270 -1.37 2.91 -24.05
N PRO A 271 -2.04 2.82 -25.21
CA PRO A 271 -3.51 2.83 -25.26
C PRO A 271 -4.19 1.75 -24.41
N ASN A 272 -3.64 0.53 -24.40
CA ASN A 272 -4.14 -0.58 -23.58
C ASN A 272 -4.05 -0.28 -22.07
N VAL A 273 -2.96 0.36 -21.62
CA VAL A 273 -2.76 0.77 -20.23
C VAL A 273 -3.76 1.86 -19.84
N VAL A 274 -3.99 2.84 -20.72
CA VAL A 274 -4.96 3.92 -20.49
C VAL A 274 -6.39 3.37 -20.42
N VAL A 275 -6.81 2.56 -21.41
CA VAL A 275 -8.16 2.01 -21.48
C VAL A 275 -8.41 1.05 -20.31
N GLY A 276 -7.49 0.11 -20.07
CA GLY A 276 -7.64 -0.85 -18.99
C GLY A 276 -7.59 -0.20 -17.60
N GLY A 277 -6.69 0.77 -17.38
CA GLY A 277 -6.64 1.57 -16.16
C GLY A 277 -7.92 2.37 -15.93
N ALA A 278 -8.49 2.98 -16.98
CA ALA A 278 -9.76 3.67 -16.91
C ALA A 278 -10.91 2.74 -16.51
N ILE A 279 -10.95 1.50 -17.03
CA ILE A 279 -11.95 0.49 -16.64
C ILE A 279 -11.83 0.14 -15.15
N VAL A 280 -10.60 -0.10 -14.66
CA VAL A 280 -10.37 -0.46 -13.25
C VAL A 280 -10.78 0.69 -12.31
N VAL A 281 -10.38 1.92 -12.63
CA VAL A 281 -10.73 3.11 -11.85
C VAL A 281 -12.24 3.37 -11.88
N ALA A 282 -12.89 3.25 -13.05
CA ALA A 282 -14.33 3.43 -13.18
C ALA A 282 -15.11 2.39 -12.37
N ALA A 283 -14.69 1.12 -12.41
CA ALA A 283 -15.26 0.05 -11.59
C ALA A 283 -15.13 0.37 -10.10
N GLY A 284 -13.95 0.82 -9.67
CA GLY A 284 -13.70 1.24 -8.30
C GLY A 284 -14.59 2.42 -7.85
N ILE A 285 -14.67 3.48 -8.64
CA ILE A 285 -15.52 4.65 -8.35
C ILE A 285 -17.01 4.25 -8.30
N PHE A 286 -17.46 3.36 -9.19
CA PHE A 286 -18.83 2.84 -9.18
C PHE A 286 -19.17 2.16 -7.86
N THR A 287 -18.24 1.37 -7.28
CA THR A 287 -18.45 0.74 -5.97
C THR A 287 -18.63 1.79 -4.86
N LEU A 288 -17.83 2.85 -4.84
CA LEU A 288 -17.91 3.95 -3.87
C LEU A 288 -19.26 4.68 -3.97
N TRP A 289 -19.61 5.12 -5.18
CA TRP A 289 -20.80 5.93 -5.43
C TRP A 289 -22.06 5.20 -4.96
N ARG A 290 -22.12 3.89 -5.19
CA ARG A 290 -23.28 3.11 -4.77
C ARG A 290 -23.32 2.85 -3.28
N GLN A 291 -22.17 2.68 -2.61
CA GLN A 291 -22.13 2.56 -1.15
C GLN A 291 -22.69 3.81 -0.48
N ARG A 292 -22.31 5.00 -0.97
CA ARG A 292 -22.84 6.28 -0.46
C ARG A 292 -24.36 6.42 -0.62
N ARG A 293 -24.91 5.97 -1.76
CA ARG A 293 -26.37 5.96 -2.00
C ARG A 293 -27.18 5.00 -1.11
N ARG A 294 -26.53 4.08 -0.38
CA ARG A 294 -27.19 3.21 0.60
C ARG A 294 -27.13 3.75 2.02
N SER A 295 -26.19 4.67 2.31
CA SER A 295 -25.98 5.26 3.63
C SER A 295 -26.60 6.66 3.77
N ALA A 296 -27.13 7.22 2.69
CA ALA A 296 -27.94 8.43 2.64
C ALA A 296 -29.41 8.03 2.44
#